data_AF-A0A946AT81-F1
#
_entry.id   AF-A0A946AT81-F1
#
_cell.length_a   1.000
_cell.length_b   1.000
_cell.length_c   1.000
_cell.angle_alpha   90.00
_cell.angle_beta   90.00
_cell.angle_gamma   90.00
#
_symmetry.space_group_name_H-M   'P 1'
#
loop_
_entity.id
_entity.type
_entity.pdbx_description
1 polymer ?
#
loop_
_entity_poly.entity_id
_entity_poly.type
_entity_poly.pdbx_seq_one_letter_code
_entity_poly.pdbx_strand_id
1 'polypeptide(L)'
;MPSSPPISYIDRTTSYYLGLGYDNPYQWARYDDVPFTIPAKPVNQMRVAILTTAAIYDPDKGDQSPGAAYNADAKFYSVYKAPVSPPPDLRISHIAIDRDNTTAEDMGTYFPLMALQLAASEH
;
A
#
# COMPACT_ATOMS: atom_id res chain seq x y z
N MET A 1 -7.54 29.74 -5.90
CA MET A 1 -6.06 29.74 -5.95
C MET A 1 -5.63 28.99 -7.20
N PRO A 2 -4.69 29.49 -8.01
CA PRO A 2 -4.13 28.67 -9.09
C PRO A 2 -3.41 27.47 -8.46
N SER A 3 -3.59 26.29 -9.04
CA SER A 3 -2.89 25.07 -8.58
C SER A 3 -1.38 25.26 -8.77
N SER A 4 -0.60 25.06 -7.72
CA SER A 4 0.86 24.97 -7.84
C SER A 4 1.23 23.87 -8.84
N PRO A 5 2.30 24.05 -9.63
CA PRO A 5 2.77 22.99 -10.51
C PRO A 5 3.16 21.75 -9.69
N PRO A 6 3.02 20.53 -10.26
CA PRO A 6 3.40 19.31 -9.58
C PRO A 6 4.89 19.35 -9.22
N ILE A 7 5.22 18.82 -8.04
CA ILE A 7 6.60 18.75 -7.55
C ILE A 7 7.33 17.63 -8.30
N SER A 8 8.58 17.89 -8.74
CA SER A 8 9.47 16.82 -9.21
C SER A 8 9.90 15.95 -8.03
N TYR A 9 9.07 14.96 -7.68
CA TYR A 9 9.26 14.11 -6.51
C TYR A 9 10.60 13.36 -6.54
N ILE A 10 10.97 12.82 -7.70
CA ILE A 10 12.22 12.08 -7.92
C ILE A 10 13.42 12.99 -7.64
N ASP A 11 13.48 14.17 -8.25
CA ASP A 11 14.61 15.08 -8.09
C ASP A 11 14.70 15.62 -6.65
N ARG A 12 13.55 15.99 -6.07
CA ARG A 12 13.46 16.49 -4.69
C ARG A 12 13.94 15.44 -3.70
N THR A 13 13.48 14.20 -3.83
CA THR A 13 13.83 13.11 -2.92
C THR A 13 15.29 12.72 -3.09
N THR A 14 15.79 12.64 -4.32
CA THR A 14 17.22 12.37 -4.61
C THR A 14 18.11 13.42 -3.96
N SER A 15 17.80 14.71 -4.16
CA SER A 15 18.57 15.82 -3.57
C SER A 15 18.54 15.80 -2.04
N TYR A 16 17.38 15.47 -1.46
CA TYR A 16 17.21 15.36 -0.01
C TYR A 16 18.11 14.26 0.59
N TYR A 17 18.09 13.04 0.04
CA TYR A 17 18.91 11.94 0.56
C TYR A 17 20.41 12.17 0.33
N LEU A 18 20.82 12.75 -0.80
CA LEU A 18 22.22 13.16 -1.01
C LEU A 18 22.68 14.17 0.05
N GLY A 19 21.82 15.13 0.41
CA GLY A 19 22.10 16.12 1.45
C GLY A 19 22.27 15.54 2.85
N LEU A 20 21.77 14.32 3.12
CA LEU A 20 21.95 13.61 4.39
C LEU A 20 23.30 12.86 4.49
N GLY A 21 24.15 12.91 3.45
CA GLY A 21 25.44 12.21 3.43
C GLY A 21 25.36 10.75 3.01
N TYR A 22 24.25 10.32 2.38
CA TYR A 22 24.23 9.03 1.70
C TYR A 22 25.03 9.13 0.40
N ASP A 23 26.26 8.62 0.41
CA ASP A 23 27.22 8.68 -0.72
C ASP A 23 26.79 7.88 -1.96
N ASN A 24 25.66 7.16 -1.89
CA ASN A 24 25.05 6.48 -3.02
C ASN A 24 23.66 7.07 -3.28
N PRO A 25 23.45 7.80 -4.40
CA PRO A 25 22.14 8.32 -4.74
C PRO A 25 21.13 7.18 -4.88
N TYR A 26 19.90 7.43 -4.42
CA TYR A 26 18.80 6.49 -4.58
C TYR A 26 18.63 6.15 -6.07
N GLN A 27 18.77 4.87 -6.43
CA GLN A 27 18.55 4.42 -7.79
C GLN A 27 17.06 4.19 -8.02
N TRP A 28 16.45 5.08 -8.78
CA TRP A 28 15.06 4.95 -9.17
C TRP A 28 14.92 3.85 -10.20
N ALA A 29 14.02 2.91 -9.94
CA ALA A 29 13.65 1.93 -10.93
C ALA A 29 12.99 2.65 -12.12
N ARG A 30 13.56 2.49 -13.31
CA ARG A 30 13.00 2.97 -14.56
C ARG A 30 12.77 1.78 -15.45
N TYR A 31 11.50 1.52 -15.75
CA TYR A 31 11.10 0.49 -16.68
C TYR A 31 10.41 1.19 -17.85
N ASP A 32 10.95 1.04 -19.05
CA ASP A 32 10.30 1.56 -20.26
C ASP A 32 9.02 0.77 -20.56
N ASP A 33 8.99 -0.51 -20.17
CA ASP A 33 7.81 -1.39 -20.21
C ASP A 33 7.52 -1.98 -18.81
N VAL A 34 6.25 -1.96 -18.42
CA VAL A 34 5.80 -2.60 -17.17
C VAL A 34 5.35 -4.02 -17.49
N PRO A 35 5.93 -5.07 -16.87
CA PRO A 35 5.49 -6.44 -17.10
C PRO A 35 4.08 -6.62 -16.53
N PHE A 36 3.08 -6.48 -17.40
CA PHE A 36 1.69 -6.74 -17.08
C PHE A 36 1.26 -8.07 -17.70
N THR A 37 0.89 -9.02 -16.86
CA THR A 37 0.40 -10.33 -17.31
C THR A 37 -1.11 -10.34 -17.29
N ILE A 38 -1.71 -10.52 -18.46
CA ILE A 38 -3.16 -10.78 -18.57
C ILE A 38 -3.44 -12.19 -18.01
N PRO A 39 -4.37 -12.35 -17.05
CA PRO A 39 -4.72 -13.65 -16.51
C PRO A 39 -5.21 -14.62 -17.60
N ALA A 40 -4.62 -15.82 -17.68
CA ALA A 40 -4.96 -16.81 -18.73
C ALA A 40 -6.31 -17.53 -18.52
N LYS A 41 -6.98 -17.29 -17.39
CA LYS A 41 -8.27 -17.87 -17.02
C LYS A 41 -9.04 -16.91 -16.11
N PRO A 42 -10.37 -17.03 -16.00
CA PRO A 42 -11.14 -16.19 -15.08
C PRO A 42 -10.70 -16.38 -13.63
N VAL A 43 -10.90 -15.36 -12.79
CA VAL A 43 -10.48 -15.37 -11.37
C VAL A 43 -11.09 -16.55 -10.61
N ASN A 44 -12.31 -16.96 -10.95
CA ASN A 44 -13.01 -18.10 -10.34
C ASN A 44 -12.34 -19.47 -10.58
N GLN A 45 -11.38 -19.55 -11.52
CA GLN A 45 -10.56 -20.75 -11.76
C GLN A 45 -9.12 -20.57 -11.26
N MET A 46 -8.79 -19.44 -10.62
CA MET A 46 -7.46 -19.11 -10.10
C MET A 46 -7.33 -19.41 -8.60
N ARG A 47 -6.09 -19.67 -8.18
CA ARG A 47 -5.69 -19.57 -6.77
C ARG A 47 -4.95 -18.25 -6.62
N VAL A 48 -5.57 -17.28 -5.96
CA VAL A 48 -5.03 -15.92 -5.81
C VAL A 48 -4.48 -15.75 -4.41
N ALA A 49 -3.30 -15.13 -4.30
CA ALA A 49 -2.74 -14.63 -3.05
C ALA A 49 -2.54 -13.12 -3.17
N ILE A 50 -2.91 -12.38 -2.13
CA ILE A 50 -2.64 -10.94 -2.03
C ILE A 50 -1.44 -10.76 -1.12
N LEU A 51 -0.38 -10.14 -1.63
CA LEU A 51 0.76 -9.72 -0.83
C LEU A 51 0.50 -8.28 -0.38
N THR A 52 0.65 -8.01 0.91
CA THR A 52 0.36 -6.70 1.48
C THR A 52 1.40 -6.32 2.52
N THR A 53 1.62 -5.01 2.64
CA THR A 53 2.39 -4.40 3.73
C THR A 53 1.50 -3.74 4.77
N ALA A 54 0.17 -3.83 4.65
CA ALA A 54 -0.74 -3.41 5.70
C ALA A 54 -0.58 -4.31 6.94
N ALA A 55 -0.81 -3.77 8.13
CA ALA A 55 -0.71 -4.52 9.38
C ALA A 55 -2.08 -5.09 9.74
N ILE A 56 -2.12 -6.24 10.40
CA ILE A 56 -3.34 -6.71 11.06
C ILE A 56 -3.63 -5.75 12.23
N TYR A 57 -4.88 -5.32 12.38
CA TYR A 57 -5.29 -4.50 13.52
C TYR A 57 -4.97 -5.20 14.85
N ASP A 58 -4.30 -4.48 15.73
CA ASP A 58 -3.96 -4.94 17.07
C ASP A 58 -4.42 -3.91 18.10
N PRO A 59 -5.45 -4.20 18.93
CA PRO A 59 -6.00 -3.22 19.88
C PRO A 59 -4.98 -2.74 20.92
N ASP A 60 -3.89 -3.48 21.15
CA ASP A 60 -2.84 -3.12 22.11
C ASP A 60 -1.81 -2.14 21.52
N LYS A 61 -1.93 -1.79 20.23
CA LYS A 61 -1.01 -0.88 19.52
C LYS A 61 -1.54 0.54 19.36
N GLY A 62 -2.56 0.92 20.12
CA GLY A 62 -3.15 2.25 20.06
C GLY A 62 -3.92 2.50 18.76
N ASP A 63 -4.14 3.78 18.46
CA ASP A 63 -5.00 4.16 17.33
C ASP A 63 -4.38 3.78 15.97
N GLN A 64 -5.19 3.10 15.17
CA GLN A 64 -4.88 2.63 13.82
C GLN A 64 -6.03 2.91 12.85
N SER A 65 -7.03 3.69 13.29
CA SER A 65 -8.23 4.00 12.53
C SER A 65 -7.94 4.91 11.32
N PRO A 66 -8.90 5.05 10.38
CA PRO A 66 -8.79 6.04 9.32
C PRO A 66 -8.53 7.45 9.88
N GLY A 67 -7.57 8.17 9.31
CA GLY A 67 -7.11 9.46 9.81
C GLY A 67 -6.16 9.41 11.03
N ALA A 68 -5.85 8.23 11.58
CA ALA A 68 -4.89 8.11 12.68
C ALA A 68 -3.51 8.69 12.32
N ALA A 69 -2.88 9.28 13.34
CA ALA A 69 -1.49 9.73 13.25
C ALA A 69 -0.56 8.55 12.89
N TYR A 70 0.65 8.87 12.40
CA TYR A 70 1.65 7.84 12.15
C TYR A 70 1.98 7.08 13.44
N ASN A 71 1.88 5.75 13.39
CA ASN A 71 2.02 4.88 14.55
C ASN A 71 3.00 3.74 14.26
N ALA A 72 4.23 3.85 14.76
CA ALA A 72 5.27 2.84 14.56
C ALA A 72 5.02 1.54 15.34
N ASP A 73 4.22 1.56 16.40
CA ASP A 73 3.98 0.39 17.25
C ASP A 73 3.09 -0.65 16.56
N ALA A 74 2.28 -0.21 15.59
CA ALA A 74 1.48 -1.08 14.73
C ALA A 74 2.30 -1.77 13.62
N LYS A 75 3.62 -1.51 13.52
CA LYS A 75 4.49 -2.26 12.59
C LYS A 75 4.59 -3.72 13.00
N PHE A 76 4.65 -4.59 12.00
CA PHE A 76 4.98 -6.00 12.17
C PHE A 76 6.39 -6.27 11.63
N TYR A 77 7.13 -7.15 12.30
CA TYR A 77 8.51 -7.51 11.95
C TYR A 77 8.67 -8.97 11.50
N SER A 78 7.58 -9.73 11.54
CA SER A 78 7.51 -11.11 11.09
C SER A 78 6.45 -11.23 9.99
N VAL A 79 6.73 -12.05 8.97
CA VAL A 79 5.75 -12.36 7.93
C VAL A 79 4.50 -12.97 8.58
N TYR A 80 3.33 -12.46 8.20
CA TYR A 80 2.05 -13.02 8.62
C TYR A 80 1.28 -13.59 7.42
N LYS A 81 0.30 -14.44 7.74
CA LYS A 81 -0.72 -14.91 6.80
C LYS A 81 -2.07 -14.83 7.49
N ALA A 82 -3.10 -14.43 6.75
CA ALA A 82 -4.48 -14.36 7.24
C ALA A 82 -5.43 -15.00 6.23
N PRO A 83 -6.51 -15.65 6.70
CA PRO A 83 -7.59 -16.04 5.81
C PRO A 83 -8.27 -14.79 5.24
N VAL A 84 -8.92 -14.95 4.08
CA VAL A 84 -9.74 -13.89 3.47
C VAL A 84 -11.21 -13.94 3.90
N SER A 85 -11.58 -14.98 4.67
CA SER A 85 -12.91 -15.16 5.25
C SER A 85 -12.77 -15.59 6.72
N PRO A 86 -13.29 -14.79 7.68
CA PRO A 86 -13.80 -13.42 7.46
C PRO A 86 -12.71 -12.49 6.89
N PRO A 87 -13.06 -11.37 6.24
CA PRO A 87 -12.07 -10.41 5.76
C PRO A 87 -11.14 -9.95 6.89
N PRO A 88 -9.81 -9.93 6.69
CA PRO A 88 -8.90 -9.47 7.71
C PRO A 88 -9.07 -7.97 7.93
N ASP A 89 -9.04 -7.54 9.20
CA ASP A 89 -8.97 -6.13 9.55
C ASP A 89 -7.51 -5.64 9.37
N LEU A 90 -7.27 -4.91 8.27
CA LEU A 90 -5.95 -4.43 7.91
C LEU A 90 -5.86 -2.90 8.03
N ARG A 91 -4.73 -2.41 8.54
CA ARG A 91 -4.50 -0.99 8.85
C ARG A 91 -3.16 -0.50 8.29
N ILE A 92 -3.12 0.79 7.98
CA ILE A 92 -1.97 1.44 7.32
C ILE A 92 -1.40 2.65 8.08
N SER A 93 -1.78 2.84 9.36
CA SER A 93 -1.25 3.94 10.19
C SER A 93 0.27 3.88 10.38
N HIS A 94 0.87 2.70 10.26
CA HIS A 94 2.30 2.45 10.46
C HIS A 94 3.20 2.74 9.24
N ILE A 95 2.63 3.13 8.10
CA ILE A 95 3.36 3.48 6.88
C ILE A 95 3.21 4.96 6.51
N ALA A 96 4.15 5.43 5.70
CA ALA A 96 4.04 6.74 5.07
C ALA A 96 3.02 6.62 3.93
N ILE A 97 1.91 7.35 4.05
CA ILE A 97 0.87 7.48 3.05
C ILE A 97 0.57 8.96 2.86
N ASP A 98 -0.02 9.29 1.72
CA ASP A 98 -0.47 10.63 1.42
C ASP A 98 -1.75 10.96 2.22
N ARG A 99 -1.57 11.43 3.45
CA ARG A 99 -2.68 11.76 4.37
C ARG A 99 -3.48 13.00 3.93
N ASP A 100 -2.97 13.80 2.99
CA ASP A 100 -3.69 14.95 2.46
C ASP A 100 -4.72 14.53 1.39
N ASN A 101 -4.47 13.40 0.70
CA ASN A 101 -5.31 12.92 -0.39
C ASN A 101 -5.99 11.56 -0.13
N THR A 102 -5.74 10.90 1.00
CA THR A 102 -6.51 9.72 1.43
C THR A 102 -6.84 9.74 2.92
N THR A 103 -8.06 9.31 3.26
CA THR A 103 -8.52 9.12 4.64
C THR A 103 -8.23 7.72 5.17
N ALA A 104 -7.86 6.78 4.29
CA ALA A 104 -7.75 5.34 4.58
C ALA A 104 -9.06 4.65 5.01
N GLU A 105 -10.22 5.31 4.83
CA GLU A 105 -11.54 4.73 5.16
C GLU A 105 -11.93 3.59 4.21
N ASP A 106 -11.59 3.73 2.93
CA ASP A 106 -11.81 2.67 1.93
C ASP A 106 -10.61 1.72 1.85
N MET A 107 -10.74 0.56 2.47
CA MET A 107 -9.75 -0.51 2.41
C MET A 107 -9.48 -1.00 0.98
N GLY A 108 -10.43 -0.88 0.06
CA GLY A 108 -10.28 -1.26 -1.35
C GLY A 108 -9.18 -0.50 -2.07
N THR A 109 -8.78 0.67 -1.57
CA THR A 109 -7.69 1.50 -2.13
C THR A 109 -6.29 0.93 -1.87
N TYR A 110 -6.13 0.06 -0.87
CA TYR A 110 -4.83 -0.54 -0.50
C TYR A 110 -4.86 -2.07 -0.31
N PHE A 111 -6.05 -2.69 -0.29
CA PHE A 111 -6.21 -4.13 -0.20
C PHE A 111 -7.44 -4.60 -1.02
N PRO A 112 -7.25 -5.04 -2.28
CA PRO A 112 -8.33 -5.21 -3.26
C PRO A 112 -9.11 -6.52 -3.09
N LEU A 113 -9.33 -7.00 -1.86
CA LEU A 113 -10.00 -8.27 -1.61
C LEU A 113 -11.42 -8.30 -2.16
N MET A 114 -12.20 -7.24 -1.92
CA MET A 114 -13.59 -7.17 -2.38
C MET A 114 -13.69 -7.20 -3.91
N ALA A 115 -12.81 -6.46 -4.61
CA ALA A 115 -12.77 -6.46 -6.07
C ALA A 115 -12.43 -7.85 -6.64
N LEU A 116 -11.49 -8.56 -6.01
CA LEU A 116 -11.14 -9.93 -6.40
C LEU A 116 -12.28 -10.93 -6.13
N GLN A 117 -13.01 -10.76 -5.03
CA GLN A 117 -14.19 -11.57 -4.72
C GLN A 117 -15.31 -11.33 -5.73
N LEU A 118 -15.55 -10.07 -6.12
CA LEU A 118 -16.52 -9.72 -7.15
C LEU A 118 -16.13 -10.34 -8.51
N ALA A 119 -14.88 -10.18 -8.94
CA ALA A 119 -14.38 -10.76 -10.18
C ALA A 119 -14.43 -12.31 -10.19
N ALA A 120 -14.38 -12.95 -9.01
CA ALA A 120 -14.57 -14.39 -8.89
C ALA A 120 -16.05 -14.82 -8.95
N SER A 121 -16.98 -13.89 -8.72
CA SER A 121 -18.43 -14.15 -8.82
C SER A 121 -19.01 -13.88 -10.21
N GLU A 122 -18.29 -13.14 -11.04
CA GLU A 122 -18.66 -12.84 -12.42
C GLU A 122 -18.37 -14.05 -13.33
N HIS A 123 -19.32 -14.37 -14.22
CA HIS A 123 -19.31 -15.53 -15.14
C HIS A 123 -18.79 -15.18 -16.52
#